data_AF-A0ABD2X968-F1
#
_entry.id   AF-A0ABD2X968-F1
#
_cell.length_a   1.000
_cell.length_b   1.000
_cell.length_c   1.000
_cell.angle_alpha   90.00
_cell.angle_beta   90.00
_cell.angle_gamma   90.00
#
_symmetry.space_group_name_H-M   'P 1'
#
loop_
_entity.id
_entity.type
_entity.pdbx_description
1 polymer ?
#
loop_
_entity_poly.entity_id
_entity_poly.type
_entity_poly.pdbx_seq_one_letter_code
_entity_poly.pdbx_strand_id
1 'polypeptide(L)'
;MPENIFKRLLRKINQRRKSCDDRVDFVQELPIEISLIILSKLDDASLFNAARVSRGWCEACKSSTKLRRRIRQRQLHIKQMEINEMIAHSMQVQDRFYRSYQFTYPLVGYSY
;
A
#
# COMPACT_ATOMS: atom_id res chain seq x y z
N MET A 1 -17.37 -19.16 31.83
CA MET A 1 -16.02 -18.91 32.43
C MET A 1 -14.99 -18.45 31.38
N PRO A 2 -15.14 -17.28 30.73
CA PRO A 2 -14.21 -16.80 29.69
C PRO A 2 -12.94 -16.10 30.25
N GLU A 3 -12.94 -15.65 31.52
CA GLU A 3 -11.81 -14.92 32.12
C GLU A 3 -10.49 -15.70 32.12
N ASN A 4 -10.55 -17.03 32.25
CA ASN A 4 -9.35 -17.87 32.33
C ASN A 4 -8.60 -17.95 31.00
N ILE A 5 -9.30 -17.84 29.87
CA ILE A 5 -8.68 -17.86 28.54
C ILE A 5 -7.94 -16.55 28.30
N PHE A 6 -8.61 -15.42 28.56
CA PHE A 6 -8.03 -14.10 28.35
C PHE A 6 -6.80 -13.86 29.24
N LYS A 7 -6.90 -14.20 30.53
CA LYS A 7 -5.77 -14.12 31.47
C LYS A 7 -4.61 -15.03 31.04
N ARG A 8 -4.88 -16.23 30.52
CA ARG A 8 -3.85 -17.16 30.01
C ARG A 8 -3.18 -16.63 28.73
N LEU A 9 -3.94 -15.93 27.88
CA LEU A 9 -3.44 -15.30 26.65
C LEU A 9 -2.52 -14.11 26.97
N LEU A 10 -2.95 -13.23 27.87
CA LEU A 10 -2.13 -12.11 28.35
C LEU A 10 -0.84 -12.58 29.04
N ARG A 11 -0.90 -13.68 29.81
CA ARG A 11 0.28 -14.27 30.47
C ARG A 11 1.31 -14.79 29.46
N LYS A 12 0.85 -15.45 28.39
CA LYS A 12 1.72 -15.94 27.31
C LYS A 12 2.39 -14.81 26.54
N ILE A 13 1.64 -13.74 26.24
CA ILE A 13 2.17 -12.54 25.57
C ILE A 13 3.25 -11.88 26.45
N ASN A 14 3.01 -11.73 27.75
CA ASN A 14 3.98 -11.11 28.67
C ASN A 14 5.24 -11.96 28.90
N GLN A 15 5.14 -13.30 28.85
CA GLN A 15 6.28 -14.20 29.04
C GLN A 15 7.26 -14.21 27.86
N ARG A 16 6.82 -13.83 26.65
CA ARG A 16 7.63 -13.90 25.42
C ARG A 16 8.36 -12.61 25.05
N ARG A 17 8.07 -11.49 25.72
CA ARG A 17 8.84 -10.23 25.58
C ARG A 17 10.31 -10.34 26.03
N LYS A 18 10.75 -11.50 26.56
CA LYS A 18 12.08 -11.70 27.16
C LYS A 18 13.12 -12.29 26.20
N SER A 19 12.78 -12.58 24.94
CA SER A 19 13.76 -12.98 23.91
C SER A 19 13.96 -11.85 22.90
N CYS A 20 15.15 -11.25 22.90
CA CYS A 20 15.62 -10.25 21.93
C CYS A 20 15.85 -10.89 20.54
N ASP A 21 14.79 -11.35 19.90
CA ASP A 21 14.80 -11.60 18.46
C ASP A 21 13.97 -10.49 17.81
N ASP A 22 14.60 -9.58 17.08
CA ASP A 22 13.97 -8.43 16.43
C ASP A 22 13.01 -8.83 15.27
N ARG A 23 12.76 -10.14 15.09
CA ARG A 23 11.93 -10.71 14.03
C ARG A 23 10.58 -11.25 14.52
N VAL A 24 10.13 -10.83 15.71
CA VAL A 24 8.79 -11.22 16.18
C VAL A 24 7.72 -10.61 15.28
N ASP A 25 7.10 -11.44 14.45
CA ASP A 25 5.92 -11.09 13.66
C ASP A 25 4.69 -10.97 14.58
N PHE A 26 4.63 -9.85 15.31
CA PHE A 26 3.66 -9.64 16.38
C PHE A 26 2.21 -9.75 15.89
N VAL A 27 1.93 -9.46 14.60
CA VAL A 27 0.58 -9.55 14.04
C VAL A 27 0.12 -11.00 13.90
N GLN A 28 1.03 -11.95 13.64
CA GLN A 28 0.72 -13.38 13.66
C GLN A 28 0.52 -13.93 15.08
N GLU A 29 1.18 -13.36 16.07
CA GLU A 29 1.08 -13.82 17.46
C GLU A 29 -0.16 -13.29 18.19
N LEU A 30 -0.75 -12.22 17.68
CA LEU A 30 -1.97 -11.64 18.22
C LEU A 30 -3.22 -12.43 17.79
N PRO A 31 -4.24 -12.54 18.66
CA PRO A 31 -5.57 -12.94 18.23
C PRO A 31 -6.04 -12.08 17.06
N ILE A 32 -6.69 -12.71 16.09
CA ILE A 32 -7.07 -12.05 14.83
C ILE A 32 -7.93 -10.81 15.06
N GLU A 33 -8.75 -10.81 16.10
CA GLU A 33 -9.61 -9.69 16.48
C GLU A 33 -8.78 -8.46 16.86
N ILE A 34 -7.69 -8.65 17.60
CA ILE A 34 -6.81 -7.56 18.03
C ILE A 34 -6.02 -7.02 16.83
N SER A 35 -5.49 -7.92 16.00
CA SER A 35 -4.82 -7.55 14.75
C SER A 35 -5.75 -6.73 13.85
N LEU A 36 -7.02 -7.14 13.71
CA LEU A 36 -8.03 -6.42 12.93
C LEU A 36 -8.35 -5.04 13.49
N ILE A 37 -8.44 -4.88 14.82
CA ILE A 37 -8.65 -3.57 15.44
C ILE A 37 -7.50 -2.63 15.11
N ILE A 38 -6.25 -3.08 15.29
CA ILE A 38 -5.05 -2.27 14.99
C ILE A 38 -5.02 -1.89 13.51
N LEU A 39 -5.17 -2.88 12.61
CA LEU A 39 -5.17 -2.67 11.17
C LEU A 39 -6.31 -1.74 10.72
N SER A 40 -7.45 -1.73 11.41
CA SER A 40 -8.58 -0.83 11.11
C SER A 40 -8.29 0.64 11.38
N LYS A 41 -7.33 0.93 12.28
CA LYS A 41 -6.94 2.28 12.67
C LYS A 41 -5.85 2.89 11.78
N LEU A 42 -5.17 2.06 11.00
CA LEU A 42 -4.18 2.53 10.03
C LEU A 42 -4.86 3.31 8.91
N ASP A 43 -4.18 4.33 8.38
CA ASP A 43 -4.55 5.00 7.14
C ASP A 43 -4.30 4.06 5.93
N ASP A 44 -4.79 4.45 4.75
CA ASP A 44 -4.74 3.57 3.57
C ASP A 44 -3.31 3.28 3.09
N ALA A 45 -2.36 4.20 3.26
CA ALA A 45 -0.98 4.00 2.85
C ALA A 45 -0.27 3.06 3.84
N SER A 46 -0.41 3.31 5.14
CA SER A 46 0.17 2.43 6.17
C SER A 46 -0.43 1.02 6.12
N LEU A 47 -1.74 0.91 5.90
CA LEU A 47 -2.42 -0.39 5.75
C LEU A 47 -1.94 -1.16 4.50
N PHE A 48 -1.73 -0.46 3.39
CA PHE A 48 -1.18 -1.08 2.17
C PHE A 48 0.25 -1.60 2.39
N ASN A 49 1.09 -0.83 3.08
CA ASN A 49 2.46 -1.25 3.42
C ASN A 49 2.47 -2.40 4.42
N ALA A 50 1.61 -2.35 5.44
CA ALA A 50 1.42 -3.43 6.43
C ALA A 50 1.14 -4.78 5.73
N ALA A 51 0.26 -4.79 4.72
CA ALA A 51 -0.06 -6.00 3.95
C ALA A 51 1.12 -6.57 3.14
N ARG A 52 2.24 -5.83 2.99
CA ARG A 52 3.45 -6.23 2.27
C ARG A 52 4.58 -6.72 3.17
N VAL A 53 4.43 -6.61 4.50
CA VAL A 53 5.49 -6.96 5.46
C VAL A 53 5.77 -8.46 5.46
N SER A 54 4.73 -9.30 5.58
CA SER A 54 4.86 -10.76 5.57
C SER A 54 3.58 -11.42 5.04
N ARG A 55 3.64 -12.74 4.79
CA ARG A 55 2.44 -13.52 4.44
C ARG A 55 1.38 -13.46 5.54
N GLY A 56 1.78 -13.50 6.82
CA GLY A 56 0.87 -13.40 7.95
C GLY A 56 0.15 -12.06 8.03
N TRP A 57 0.86 -10.97 7.82
CA TRP A 57 0.26 -9.64 7.74
C TRP A 57 -0.72 -9.53 6.57
N CYS A 58 -0.36 -10.10 5.42
CA CYS A 58 -1.22 -10.12 4.25
C CYS A 58 -2.53 -10.88 4.53
N GLU A 59 -2.46 -12.03 5.17
CA GLU A 59 -3.62 -12.83 5.57
C GLU A 59 -4.49 -12.11 6.59
N ALA A 60 -3.88 -11.53 7.63
CA ALA A 60 -4.59 -10.73 8.63
C ALA A 60 -5.33 -9.55 7.97
N CYS A 61 -4.68 -8.84 7.06
CA CYS A 61 -5.29 -7.74 6.29
C CYS A 61 -6.44 -8.21 5.38
N LYS A 62 -6.35 -9.41 4.80
CA LYS A 62 -7.38 -9.97 3.91
C LYS A 62 -8.56 -10.59 4.64
N SER A 63 -8.39 -10.95 5.92
CA SER A 63 -9.44 -11.56 6.74
C SER A 63 -10.69 -10.68 6.89
N SER A 64 -10.54 -9.35 6.79
CA SER A 64 -11.67 -8.40 6.73
C SER A 64 -11.94 -7.94 5.29
N THR A 65 -13.20 -8.03 4.86
CA THR A 65 -13.65 -7.51 3.56
C THR A 65 -13.43 -6.00 3.44
N LYS A 66 -13.62 -5.25 4.52
CA LYS A 66 -13.40 -3.79 4.57
C LYS A 66 -11.93 -3.44 4.36
N LEU A 67 -11.01 -4.09 5.09
CA LEU A 67 -9.56 -3.86 4.95
C LEU A 67 -9.07 -4.24 3.55
N ARG A 68 -9.52 -5.39 3.05
CA ARG A 68 -9.20 -5.86 1.70
C ARG A 68 -9.61 -4.86 0.61
N ARG A 69 -10.79 -4.25 0.76
CA ARG A 69 -11.27 -3.21 -0.17
C ARG A 69 -10.37 -1.99 -0.14
N ARG A 70 -10.00 -1.49 1.05
CA ARG A 70 -9.10 -0.33 1.21
C ARG A 70 -7.74 -0.57 0.55
N ILE A 71 -7.14 -1.75 0.80
CA ILE A 71 -5.87 -2.15 0.20
C ILE A 71 -5.97 -2.18 -1.34
N ARG A 72 -7.05 -2.78 -1.87
CA ARG A 72 -7.26 -2.85 -3.32
C ARG A 72 -7.44 -1.46 -3.94
N GLN A 73 -8.20 -0.59 -3.29
CA GLN A 73 -8.39 0.79 -3.75
C GLN A 73 -7.06 1.55 -3.76
N ARG A 74 -6.24 1.42 -2.70
CA ARG A 74 -4.91 2.02 -2.67
C ARG A 74 -4.00 1.50 -3.77
N GLN A 75 -4.02 0.19 -4.04
CA GLN A 75 -3.26 -0.41 -5.12
C GLN A 75 -3.66 0.13 -6.50
N LEU A 76 -4.96 0.25 -6.76
CA LEU A 76 -5.48 0.80 -8.01
C LEU A 76 -5.10 2.27 -8.18
N HIS A 77 -5.16 3.04 -7.09
CA HIS A 77 -4.76 4.44 -7.10
C HIS A 77 -3.27 4.61 -7.46
N ILE A 78 -2.38 3.83 -6.85
CA ILE A 78 -0.94 3.85 -7.17
C ILE A 78 -0.71 3.53 -8.65
N LYS A 79 -1.33 2.45 -9.16
CA LYS A 79 -1.22 2.09 -10.58
C LYS A 79 -1.73 3.19 -11.51
N GLN A 80 -2.82 3.86 -11.14
CA GLN A 80 -3.36 4.96 -11.92
C GLN A 80 -2.40 6.14 -11.96
N MET A 81 -1.73 6.46 -10.85
CA MET A 81 -0.72 7.51 -10.80
C MET A 81 0.47 7.18 -11.71
N GLU A 82 0.99 5.95 -11.66
CA GLU A 82 2.08 5.49 -12.54
C GLU A 82 1.70 5.64 -14.02
N ILE A 83 0.48 5.26 -14.40
CA ILE A 83 -0.02 5.43 -15.77
C ILE A 83 -0.11 6.90 -16.15
N ASN A 84 -0.65 7.75 -15.27
CA ASN A 84 -0.78 9.17 -15.53
C ASN A 84 0.59 9.85 -15.71
N GLU A 85 1.59 9.44 -14.92
CA GLU A 85 2.97 9.91 -15.07
C GLU A 85 3.57 9.49 -16.42
N MET A 86 3.37 8.24 -16.84
CA MET A 86 3.81 7.77 -18.15
C MET A 86 3.17 8.55 -19.30
N ILE A 87 1.87 8.82 -19.22
CA ILE A 87 1.14 9.63 -20.20
C ILE A 87 1.70 11.05 -20.24
N ALA A 88 1.88 11.68 -19.08
CA ALA A 88 2.43 13.03 -18.98
C ALA A 88 3.84 13.12 -19.60
N HIS A 89 4.70 12.14 -19.34
CA HIS A 89 6.03 12.08 -19.94
C HIS A 89 5.97 11.92 -21.47
N SER A 90 5.09 11.04 -21.97
CA SER A 90 4.88 10.87 -23.41
C SER A 90 4.41 12.16 -24.09
N MET A 91 3.47 12.88 -23.46
CA MET A 91 2.99 14.17 -23.95
C MET A 91 4.10 15.23 -24.00
N GLN A 92 4.98 15.29 -22.99
CA GLN A 92 6.12 16.22 -22.97
C GLN A 92 7.12 15.92 -24.09
N VAL A 93 7.40 14.63 -24.35
CA VAL A 93 8.28 14.23 -25.46
C VAL A 93 7.69 14.62 -26.81
N GLN A 94 6.37 14.40 -27.00
CA GLN A 94 5.68 14.83 -28.21
C GLN A 94 5.72 16.34 -28.39
N ASP A 95 5.40 17.15 -27.36
CA ASP A 95 5.47 18.62 -27.45
C ASP A 95 6.87 19.11 -27.82
N ARG A 96 7.92 18.53 -27.21
CA ARG A 96 9.31 18.85 -27.55
C ARG A 96 9.61 18.55 -29.02
N PHE A 97 9.13 17.41 -29.52
CA PHE A 97 9.29 17.03 -30.92
C PHE A 97 8.55 18.00 -31.85
N TYR A 98 7.28 18.30 -31.60
CA TYR A 98 6.51 19.25 -32.40
C TYR A 98 7.14 20.66 -32.42
N ARG A 99 7.61 21.15 -31.27
CA ARG A 99 8.34 22.43 -31.20
C ARG A 99 9.64 22.39 -32.01
N SER A 100 10.38 21.30 -31.95
CA SER A 100 11.59 21.11 -32.76
C SER A 100 11.26 21.14 -34.25
N TYR A 101 10.20 20.46 -34.68
CA TYR A 101 9.78 20.42 -36.08
C TYR A 101 9.33 21.79 -36.60
N GLN A 102 8.55 22.54 -35.81
CA GLN A 102 8.15 23.90 -36.16
C GLN A 102 9.35 24.86 -36.23
N PHE A 103 10.38 24.63 -35.42
CA PHE A 103 11.60 25.43 -35.44
C PHE A 103 12.48 25.12 -36.67
N THR A 104 12.59 23.85 -37.07
CA THR A 104 13.41 23.42 -38.22
C THR A 104 12.74 23.66 -39.57
N TYR A 105 11.40 23.66 -39.60
CA TYR A 105 10.61 23.94 -40.80
C TYR A 105 9.56 25.01 -40.48
N PRO A 106 9.96 26.27 -40.29
CA PRO A 106 8.99 27.35 -40.18
C PRO A 106 8.16 27.36 -41.46
N LEU A 107 6.83 27.39 -41.32
CA LEU A 107 5.91 27.47 -42.45
C LEU A 107 6.31 28.65 -43.32
N VAL A 108 7.01 28.37 -44.42
CA VAL A 108 7.31 29.37 -45.44
C VAL A 108 5.96 29.77 -46.00
N GLY A 109 5.56 31.01 -45.70
CA GLY A 109 4.28 31.55 -46.14
C GLY A 109 4.18 31.43 -47.66
N TYR A 110 3.35 30.50 -48.12
CA TYR A 110 2.85 30.52 -49.48
C TYR A 110 1.88 31.69 -49.59
N SER A 111 2.41 32.87 -49.90
CA SER A 111 1.62 33.97 -50.43
C SER A 111 1.27 33.63 -51.89
N TYR A 112 0.01 33.28 -52.11
CA TYR A 112 -0.61 33.17 -53.44
C TYR A 112 -0.71 34.55 -54.10
#